data_AF-A0A2V6W912-F1
#
_entry.id   AF-A0A2V6W912-F1
#
_cell.length_a   1.000
_cell.length_b   1.000
_cell.length_c   1.000
_cell.angle_alpha   90.00
_cell.angle_beta   90.00
_cell.angle_gamma   90.00
#
_symmetry.space_group_name_H-M   'P 1'
#
loop_
_entity.id
_entity.type
_entity.pdbx_description
1 polymer ?
#
loop_
_entity_poly.entity_id
_entity_poly.type
_entity_poly.pdbx_seq_one_letter_code
_entity_poly.pdbx_strand_id
1 'polypeptide(L)'
;MSEAGAAAVTLARAAPEARRRHALGRLAGRNRLAIVGALALLLAVSAALLAPWLPLADPDAVDTPNRLRPPLTAGHTLGTDEFGRDLLARLVWGARVSLTAGALSAAAAMLIGVALGVLGGFYT
;
A
#
# COMPACT_ATOMS: atom_id res chain seq x y z
N MET A 1 -47.47 -12.96 6.03
CA MET A 1 -46.24 -13.54 6.64
C MET A 1 -44.94 -13.22 5.88
N SER A 2 -44.93 -12.34 4.85
CA SER A 2 -43.72 -12.06 4.04
C SER A 2 -43.00 -10.74 4.35
N GLU A 3 -43.65 -9.76 4.99
CA GLU A 3 -43.10 -8.40 5.14
C GLU A 3 -42.14 -8.24 6.34
N ALA A 4 -42.33 -9.03 7.40
CA ALA A 4 -41.48 -8.96 8.60
C ALA A 4 -40.03 -9.44 8.33
N GLY A 5 -39.85 -10.40 7.43
CA GLY A 5 -38.52 -10.88 7.02
C GLY A 5 -37.75 -9.89 6.16
N ALA A 6 -38.44 -9.16 5.28
CA ALA A 6 -37.84 -8.15 4.42
C ALA A 6 -37.36 -6.92 5.23
N ALA A 7 -38.13 -6.50 6.24
CA ALA A 7 -37.76 -5.40 7.13
C ALA A 7 -36.52 -5.74 7.98
N ALA A 8 -36.42 -6.97 8.50
CA ALA A 8 -35.28 -7.42 9.31
C ALA A 8 -33.98 -7.49 8.52
N VAL A 9 -34.02 -7.97 7.27
CA VAL A 9 -32.84 -8.01 6.37
C VAL A 9 -32.38 -6.61 5.96
N THR A 10 -33.32 -5.66 5.83
CA THR A 10 -33.01 -4.26 5.49
C THR A 10 -32.38 -3.52 6.68
N LEU A 11 -32.87 -3.75 7.90
CA LEU A 11 -32.30 -3.16 9.12
C LEU A 11 -30.90 -3.72 9.45
N ALA A 12 -30.68 -5.02 9.22
CA ALA A 12 -29.37 -5.64 9.37
C ALA A 12 -28.34 -5.14 8.34
N ARG A 13 -28.78 -4.74 7.13
CA ARG A 13 -27.93 -4.09 6.11
C ARG A 13 -27.68 -2.59 6.37
N ALA A 14 -28.58 -1.89 7.05
CA ALA A 14 -28.41 -0.48 7.37
C ALA A 14 -27.38 -0.23 8.50
N ALA A 15 -27.29 -1.16 9.46
CA ALA A 15 -26.33 -1.08 10.58
C ALA A 15 -24.84 -1.07 10.17
N PRO A 16 -24.34 -1.87 9.20
CA PRO A 16 -22.94 -1.83 8.78
C PRO A 16 -22.59 -0.53 8.04
N GLU A 17 -23.52 0.05 7.27
CA GLU A 17 -23.25 1.28 6.51
C GLU A 17 -23.13 2.52 7.40
N ALA A 18 -23.99 2.65 8.42
CA ALA A 18 -23.93 3.75 9.38
C ALA A 18 -22.65 3.70 10.24
N ARG A 19 -22.22 2.50 10.67
CA ARG A 19 -20.98 2.29 11.43
C ARG A 19 -19.73 2.58 10.61
N ARG A 20 -19.74 2.22 9.33
CA ARG A 20 -18.65 2.46 8.36
C ARG A 20 -18.51 3.95 8.02
N ARG A 21 -19.63 4.68 7.87
CA ARG A 21 -19.65 6.14 7.68
C ARG A 21 -19.13 6.89 8.91
N HIS A 22 -19.53 6.48 10.12
CA HIS A 22 -19.03 7.10 11.36
C HIS A 22 -17.56 6.80 11.66
N ALA A 23 -17.03 5.64 11.28
CA ALA A 23 -15.61 5.32 11.41
C ALA A 23 -14.73 6.18 10.49
N LEU A 24 -15.15 6.36 9.23
CA LEU A 24 -14.46 7.22 8.26
C LEU A 24 -14.52 8.70 8.66
N GLY A 25 -15.68 9.20 9.12
CA GLY A 25 -15.84 10.58 9.57
C GLY A 25 -15.09 10.93 10.86
N ARG A 26 -14.94 9.98 11.80
CA ARG A 26 -14.15 10.18 13.03
C ARG A 26 -12.64 10.10 12.81
N LEU A 27 -12.18 9.30 11.86
CA LEU A 27 -10.75 9.20 11.54
C LEU A 27 -10.27 10.47 10.81
N ALA A 28 -11.09 11.02 9.92
CA ALA A 28 -10.81 12.23 9.14
C ALA A 28 -10.70 13.51 9.98
N GLY A 29 -11.38 13.58 11.14
CA GLY A 29 -11.42 14.79 11.97
C GLY A 29 -10.35 14.91 13.05
N ARG A 30 -9.67 13.80 13.44
CA ARG A 30 -8.93 13.76 14.71
C ARG A 30 -7.48 13.27 14.64
N ASN A 31 -7.06 12.67 13.53
CA ASN A 31 -5.70 12.15 13.41
C ASN A 31 -5.08 12.53 12.06
N ARG A 32 -4.63 13.79 11.95
CA ARG A 32 -3.90 14.31 10.79
C ARG A 32 -2.71 13.41 10.43
N LEU A 33 -2.07 12.80 11.43
CA LEU A 33 -0.97 11.85 11.24
C LEU A 33 -1.41 10.59 10.49
N ALA A 34 -2.57 10.02 10.84
CA ALA A 34 -3.12 8.86 10.14
C ALA A 34 -3.48 9.18 8.69
N ILE A 35 -3.99 10.38 8.42
CA ILE A 35 -4.31 10.82 7.05
C ILE A 35 -3.05 10.99 6.22
N VAL A 36 -2.02 11.65 6.76
CA VAL A 36 -0.73 11.82 6.08
C VAL A 36 -0.08 10.46 5.79
N GLY A 37 -0.08 9.54 6.76
CA GLY A 37 0.43 8.19 6.56
C GLY A 37 -0.35 7.42 5.50
N ALA A 38 -1.68 7.48 5.53
CA ALA A 38 -2.53 6.84 4.52
C ALA A 38 -2.30 7.43 3.12
N LEU A 39 -2.14 8.75 3.00
CA LEU A 39 -1.88 9.42 1.74
C LEU A 39 -0.49 9.04 1.18
N ALA A 40 0.54 9.02 2.04
CA ALA A 40 1.89 8.62 1.66
C ALA A 40 1.94 7.15 1.21
N LEU A 41 1.25 6.26 1.94
CA LEU A 41 1.14 4.85 1.56
C LEU A 41 0.40 4.71 0.23
N LEU A 42 -0.71 5.42 0.04
CA LEU A 42 -1.46 5.42 -1.20
C LEU A 42 -0.59 5.87 -2.38
N LEU A 43 0.19 6.94 -2.20
CA LEU A 43 1.12 7.44 -3.21
C LEU A 43 2.18 6.38 -3.55
N ALA A 44 2.80 5.75 -2.54
CA ALA A 44 3.82 4.74 -2.74
C ALA A 44 3.29 3.50 -3.48
N VAL A 45 2.11 3.01 -3.09
CA VAL A 45 1.44 1.89 -3.74
C VAL A 45 1.07 2.24 -5.19
N SER A 46 0.54 3.45 -5.41
CA SER A 46 0.19 3.93 -6.75
C SER A 46 1.43 4.00 -7.65
N ALA A 47 2.52 4.60 -7.15
CA ALA A 47 3.78 4.69 -7.88
C ALA A 47 4.36 3.31 -8.21
N ALA A 48 4.34 2.36 -7.26
CA ALA A 48 4.84 1.01 -7.47
C ALA A 48 4.01 0.20 -8.48
N LEU A 49 2.68 0.38 -8.51
CA LEU A 49 1.79 -0.28 -9.48
C LEU A 49 1.94 0.33 -10.88
N LEU A 50 2.11 1.64 -10.96
CA LEU A 50 2.28 2.38 -12.22
C LEU A 50 3.73 2.36 -12.73
N ALA A 51 4.67 1.81 -11.96
CA ALA A 51 6.09 1.70 -12.32
C ALA A 51 6.36 1.20 -13.75
N PRO A 52 5.74 0.10 -14.25
CA PRO A 52 6.00 -0.38 -15.61
C PRO A 52 5.39 0.47 -16.73
N TRP A 53 4.45 1.37 -16.42
CA TRP A 53 3.82 2.25 -17.40
C TRP A 53 4.39 3.66 -17.39
N LEU A 54 5.08 4.03 -16.32
CA LEU A 54 5.72 5.31 -16.19
C LEU A 54 7.07 5.25 -16.95
N PRO A 55 7.49 6.32 -17.66
CA PRO A 55 8.70 6.32 -18.46
C PRO A 55 9.96 6.46 -17.58
N LEU A 56 10.17 5.52 -16.65
CA LEU A 56 11.39 5.47 -15.84
C LEU A 56 12.49 4.77 -16.62
N ALA A 57 13.72 5.21 -16.38
CA ALA A 57 14.91 4.49 -16.80
C ALA A 57 14.94 3.09 -16.17
N ASP A 58 15.70 2.18 -16.80
CA ASP A 58 15.99 0.88 -16.24
C ASP A 58 16.73 1.06 -14.88
N PRO A 59 16.18 0.53 -13.76
CA PRO A 59 16.75 0.74 -12.43
C PRO A 59 18.14 0.14 -12.25
N ASP A 60 18.54 -0.82 -13.09
CA ASP A 60 19.82 -1.51 -13.02
C ASP A 60 20.80 -1.08 -14.13
N ALA A 61 20.38 -0.18 -15.03
CA ALA A 61 21.25 0.34 -16.08
C ALA A 61 22.35 1.25 -15.49
N VAL A 62 23.60 0.82 -15.66
CA VAL A 62 24.79 1.52 -15.15
C VAL A 62 25.22 2.59 -16.14
N ASP A 63 25.26 3.85 -15.70
CA ASP A 63 25.75 5.01 -16.48
C ASP A 63 26.94 5.67 -15.77
N THR A 64 28.11 5.06 -15.93
CA THR A 64 29.35 5.48 -15.27
C THR A 64 29.75 6.94 -15.52
N PRO A 65 29.60 7.50 -16.73
CA PRO A 65 29.81 8.93 -16.98
C PRO A 65 28.93 9.88 -16.15
N ASN A 66 27.75 9.43 -15.71
CA ASN A 66 26.76 10.26 -15.01
C ASN A 66 26.63 9.92 -13.52
N ARG A 67 27.70 9.47 -12.87
CA ARG A 67 27.74 9.17 -11.43
C ARG A 67 27.57 10.40 -10.54
N LEU A 68 26.96 10.21 -9.38
CA LEU A 68 26.85 11.22 -8.30
C LEU A 68 26.29 12.58 -8.76
N ARG A 69 25.37 12.57 -9.71
CA ARG A 69 24.67 13.78 -10.17
C ARG A 69 23.77 14.28 -9.04
N PRO A 70 23.76 15.60 -8.76
CA PRO A 70 22.87 16.17 -7.75
C PRO A 70 21.39 16.00 -8.14
N PRO A 71 20.47 16.10 -7.17
CA PRO A 71 19.04 16.12 -7.46
C PRO A 71 18.68 17.28 -8.41
N LEU A 72 17.58 17.12 -9.15
CA LEU A 72 17.10 18.06 -10.17
C LEU A 72 18.01 18.20 -11.40
N THR A 73 18.90 17.23 -11.64
CA THR A 73 19.63 17.13 -12.91
C THR A 73 18.67 16.74 -14.03
N ALA A 74 18.79 17.35 -15.23
CA ALA A 74 17.96 17.00 -16.38
C ALA A 74 18.05 15.49 -16.69
N GLY A 75 16.90 14.82 -16.75
CA GLY A 75 16.79 13.37 -16.91
C GLY A 75 16.94 12.55 -15.62
N HIS A 76 17.40 13.16 -14.51
CA HIS A 76 17.62 12.50 -13.21
C HIS A 76 17.03 13.32 -12.06
N THR A 77 15.72 13.21 -11.87
CA THR A 77 14.95 14.05 -10.94
C THR A 77 15.46 13.98 -9.50
N LEU A 78 15.82 12.79 -9.04
CA LEU A 78 16.39 12.55 -7.71
C LEU A 78 17.93 12.43 -7.71
N GLY A 79 18.57 12.62 -8.87
CA GLY A 79 20.00 12.42 -9.05
C GLY A 79 20.38 10.96 -9.33
N THR A 80 21.67 10.67 -9.27
CA THR A 80 22.24 9.34 -9.55
C THR A 80 23.09 8.82 -8.40
N ASP A 81 23.23 7.50 -8.32
CA ASP A 81 24.10 6.86 -7.34
C ASP A 81 25.58 6.79 -7.78
N GLU A 82 26.40 6.08 -7.00
CA GLU A 82 27.83 5.86 -7.27
C GLU A 82 28.11 5.06 -8.57
N PHE A 83 27.10 4.40 -9.12
CA PHE A 83 27.15 3.67 -10.38
C PHE A 83 26.47 4.45 -11.53
N GLY A 84 25.90 5.62 -11.24
CA GLY A 84 25.20 6.45 -12.21
C GLY A 84 23.77 5.99 -12.50
N ARG A 85 23.21 5.12 -11.66
CA ARG A 85 21.81 4.67 -11.80
C ARG A 85 20.86 5.75 -11.31
N ASP A 86 19.72 5.90 -11.98
CA ASP A 86 18.70 6.86 -11.61
C ASP A 86 18.03 6.50 -10.27
N LEU A 87 18.12 7.41 -9.29
CA LEU A 87 17.58 7.17 -7.94
C LEU A 87 16.05 7.12 -7.90
N LEU A 88 15.36 7.86 -8.77
CA LEU A 88 13.90 7.86 -8.84
C LEU A 88 13.39 6.50 -9.36
N ALA A 89 14.02 5.98 -10.42
CA ALA A 89 13.79 4.64 -10.94
C ALA A 89 14.00 3.59 -9.86
N ARG A 90 15.15 3.61 -9.18
CA ARG A 90 15.46 2.63 -8.12
C ARG A 90 14.48 2.70 -6.96
N LEU A 91 14.04 3.89 -6.56
CA LEU A 91 13.07 4.04 -5.48
C LEU A 91 11.69 3.48 -5.86
N VAL A 92 11.20 3.79 -7.05
CA VAL A 92 9.86 3.33 -7.50
C VAL A 92 9.85 1.82 -7.75
N TRP A 93 10.87 1.28 -8.43
CA TRP A 93 11.00 -0.16 -8.65
C TRP A 93 11.27 -0.91 -7.34
N GLY A 94 12.09 -0.35 -6.45
CA GLY A 94 12.33 -0.89 -5.11
C GLY A 94 11.06 -0.94 -4.26
N ALA A 95 10.23 0.10 -4.32
CA ALA A 95 8.95 0.13 -3.61
C ALA A 95 8.03 -1.03 -4.02
N ARG A 96 8.01 -1.39 -5.31
CA ARG A 96 7.25 -2.56 -5.80
C ARG A 96 7.73 -3.86 -5.15
N VAL A 97 9.03 -4.08 -5.08
CA VAL A 97 9.62 -5.27 -4.44
C VAL A 97 9.33 -5.30 -2.94
N SER A 98 9.45 -4.18 -2.24
CA SER A 98 9.14 -4.11 -0.80
C SER A 98 7.66 -4.39 -0.51
N LEU A 99 6.75 -3.84 -1.33
CA LEU A 99 5.31 -4.04 -1.17
C LEU A 99 4.91 -5.51 -1.44
N THR A 100 5.47 -6.15 -2.46
CA THR A 100 5.18 -7.57 -2.73
C THR A 100 5.73 -8.47 -1.63
N ALA A 101 6.96 -8.24 -1.17
CA ALA A 101 7.56 -8.99 -0.07
C ALA A 101 6.76 -8.83 1.24
N GLY A 102 6.35 -7.60 1.57
CA GLY A 102 5.52 -7.31 2.73
C GLY A 102 4.15 -7.98 2.66
N ALA A 103 3.50 -7.94 1.50
CA ALA A 103 2.20 -8.59 1.29
C ALA A 103 2.30 -10.11 1.43
N LEU A 104 3.33 -10.75 0.86
CA LEU A 104 3.56 -12.18 0.99
C LEU A 104 3.85 -12.59 2.44
N SER A 105 4.65 -11.80 3.15
CA SER A 105 4.93 -12.02 4.57
C SER A 105 3.66 -11.94 5.43
N ALA A 106 2.83 -10.92 5.21
CA ALA A 106 1.56 -10.78 5.91
C ALA A 106 0.58 -11.93 5.61
N ALA A 107 0.51 -12.37 4.35
CA ALA A 107 -0.31 -13.52 3.96
C ALA A 107 0.16 -14.82 4.64
N ALA A 108 1.46 -15.07 4.69
CA ALA A 108 2.03 -16.21 5.39
C ALA A 108 1.73 -16.17 6.90
N ALA A 109 1.94 -15.02 7.53
CA ALA A 109 1.63 -14.82 8.96
C ALA A 109 0.13 -15.04 9.24
N MET A 110 -0.75 -14.55 8.36
CA MET A 110 -2.20 -14.77 8.46
C MET A 110 -2.56 -16.25 8.37
N LEU A 111 -1.99 -16.99 7.41
CA LEU A 111 -2.24 -18.43 7.25
C LEU A 111 -1.84 -19.20 8.52
N ILE A 112 -0.65 -18.94 9.05
CA ILE A 112 -0.15 -19.58 10.26
C ILE A 112 -1.03 -19.19 11.46
N GLY A 113 -1.35 -17.91 11.61
CA GLY A 113 -2.19 -17.41 12.69
C GLY A 113 -3.59 -18.00 12.68
N VAL A 114 -4.20 -18.14 11.50
CA VAL A 114 -5.51 -18.79 11.34
C VAL A 114 -5.43 -20.27 11.70
N ALA A 115 -4.42 -20.99 11.22
CA ALA A 115 -4.25 -22.41 11.54
C ALA A 115 -4.11 -22.63 13.06
N LEU A 116 -3.27 -21.84 13.73
CA LEU A 116 -3.10 -21.90 15.18
C LEU A 116 -4.36 -21.47 15.93
N GLY A 117 -5.08 -20.45 15.45
CA GLY A 117 -6.33 -20.00 16.05
C GLY A 117 -7.43 -21.06 16.00
N VAL A 118 -7.54 -21.76 14.87
CA VAL A 118 -8.47 -22.88 14.71
C VAL A 118 -8.09 -24.04 15.65
N LEU A 119 -6.81 -24.43 15.69
CA LEU A 119 -6.33 -25.46 16.61
C LEU A 119 -6.60 -25.11 18.07
N GLY A 120 -6.32 -23.87 18.49
CA GLY A 120 -6.58 -23.41 19.86
C GLY A 120 -8.08 -23.39 20.20
N GLY A 121 -8.92 -23.00 19.24
CA GLY A 121 -10.38 -22.93 19.42
C GLY A 121 -11.08 -24.28 19.47
N PHE A 122 -10.47 -25.34 18.94
CA PHE A 122 -11.05 -26.70 19.00
C PHE A 122 -10.98 -27.33 20.39
N TYR A 123 -10.03 -26.91 21.23
CA TYR A 123 -9.80 -27.47 22.57
C TYR A 123 -10.29 -26.58 23.71
N THR A 124 -10.99 -25.48 23.39
CA THR A 124 -11.66 -24.57 24.33
C THR A 124 -13.17 -24.73 24.26
#